data_AF-A0A7W3WLS0-F1
#
_entry.id   AF-A0A7W3WLS0-F1
#
_cell.length_a   1.000
_cell.length_b   1.000
_cell.length_c   1.000
_cell.angle_alpha   90.00
_cell.angle_beta   90.00
_cell.angle_gamma   90.00
#
_symmetry.space_group_name_H-M   'P 1'
#
loop_
_entity.id
_entity.type
_entity.pdbx_description
1 polymer ?
#
loop_
_entity_poly.entity_id
_entity_poly.type
_entity_poly.pdbx_seq_one_letter_code
_entity_poly.pdbx_strand_id
1 'polypeptide(L)'
;MSAGPGEPTREETTQPPTPRRRLREPTLREKRVHPRYSHDEFALLATAAALSRMQVGGYVAETSLAAARSDDPTAAVADYRAMVKALMAANRQLAAIGRNLNQLTWHLNKDGVWPAPDTVSRLLGRVEASIGDVDMAVAQVTSGR
;
A
#
# COMPACT_ATOMS: atom_id res chain seq x y z
N MET A 1 28.70 3.29 70.29
CA MET A 1 28.95 3.94 68.99
C MET A 1 28.25 3.11 67.93
N SER A 2 27.23 3.68 67.29
CA SER A 2 26.33 3.00 66.35
C SER A 2 26.86 3.18 64.92
N ALA A 3 27.07 2.10 64.18
CA ALA A 3 27.39 2.13 62.76
C ALA A 3 26.08 2.09 61.96
N GLY A 4 25.75 3.18 61.27
CA GLY A 4 24.58 3.26 60.38
C GLY A 4 24.84 2.56 59.04
N PRO A 5 23.81 1.98 58.39
CA PRO A 5 23.94 1.34 57.10
C PRO A 5 24.02 2.38 55.97
N GLY A 6 24.91 2.16 55.01
CA GLY A 6 25.09 3.02 53.84
C GLY A 6 23.88 2.98 52.90
N GLU A 7 23.47 4.16 52.43
CA GLU A 7 22.51 4.29 51.34
C GLU A 7 23.14 3.89 50.00
N PRO A 8 22.43 3.15 49.13
CA PRO A 8 22.85 2.97 47.76
C PRO A 8 22.55 4.23 46.94
N THR A 9 23.58 4.78 46.32
CA THR A 9 23.49 5.84 45.31
C THR A 9 22.52 5.42 44.20
N ARG A 10 21.39 6.13 44.06
CA ARG A 10 20.57 6.05 42.85
C ARG A 10 21.34 6.73 41.72
N GLU A 11 21.88 5.91 40.82
CA GLU A 11 22.32 6.39 39.52
C GLU A 11 21.09 6.81 38.72
N GLU A 12 20.78 8.12 38.75
CA GLU A 12 19.87 8.73 37.78
C GLU A 12 20.52 8.64 36.40
N THR A 13 20.16 7.60 35.66
CA THR A 13 20.40 7.53 34.22
C THR A 13 19.59 8.64 33.54
N THR A 14 20.23 9.80 33.40
CA THR A 14 19.68 10.94 32.66
C THR A 14 19.63 10.56 31.18
N GLN A 15 18.50 10.05 30.75
CA GLN A 15 18.24 9.76 29.35
C GLN A 15 18.07 11.10 28.61
N PRO A 16 18.81 11.35 27.52
CA PRO A 16 18.75 12.65 26.84
C PRO A 16 17.34 12.92 26.31
N PRO A 17 16.87 14.18 26.36
CA PRO A 17 15.51 14.53 25.97
C PRO A 17 15.27 14.19 24.50
N THR A 18 14.30 13.32 24.25
CA THR A 18 13.88 12.99 22.90
C THR A 18 13.35 14.27 22.22
N PRO A 19 13.82 14.64 21.02
CA PRO A 19 13.38 15.85 20.35
C PRO A 19 11.85 15.85 20.20
N ARG A 20 11.18 16.80 20.86
CA ARG A 20 9.72 16.94 20.85
C ARG A 20 9.29 17.48 19.49
N ARG A 21 8.67 16.60 18.72
CA ARG A 21 8.50 16.77 17.28
C ARG A 21 7.22 17.53 16.86
N ARG A 22 6.32 17.81 17.82
CA ARG A 22 5.19 18.73 17.67
C ARG A 22 5.10 19.67 18.85
N LEU A 23 4.60 20.88 18.59
CA LEU A 23 4.15 21.74 19.67
C LEU A 23 3.10 20.99 20.50
N ARG A 24 3.32 20.97 21.81
CA ARG A 24 2.38 20.39 22.75
C ARG A 24 1.09 21.20 22.68
N GLU A 25 -0.02 20.53 22.35
CA GLU A 25 -1.33 21.16 22.51
C GLU A 25 -1.70 21.14 24.01
N PRO A 26 -2.34 22.21 24.51
CA PRO A 26 -2.81 22.26 25.89
C PRO A 26 -3.83 21.16 26.18
N THR A 27 -4.64 20.80 25.19
CA THR A 27 -5.66 19.76 25.25
C THR A 27 -5.21 18.50 24.53
N LEU A 28 -5.79 17.36 24.94
CA LEU A 28 -5.57 16.09 24.27
C LEU A 28 -6.22 16.11 22.88
N ARG A 29 -5.51 15.58 21.88
CA ARG A 29 -6.09 15.33 20.55
C ARG A 29 -7.12 14.19 20.64
N GLU A 30 -8.38 14.53 20.42
CA GLU A 30 -9.51 13.60 20.54
C GLU A 30 -9.68 12.69 19.32
N LYS A 31 -9.39 13.20 18.12
CA LYS A 31 -9.63 12.47 16.86
C LYS A 31 -8.47 11.53 16.55
N ARG A 32 -8.81 10.28 16.25
CA ARG A 32 -7.84 9.22 15.92
C ARG A 32 -8.27 8.47 14.66
N VAL A 33 -7.28 8.02 13.91
CA VAL A 33 -7.43 7.07 12.81
C VAL A 33 -6.61 5.82 13.14
N HIS A 34 -7.10 4.66 12.73
CA HIS A 34 -6.46 3.36 12.99
C HIS A 34 -6.09 2.64 11.69
N PRO A 35 -5.10 3.13 10.92
CA PRO A 35 -4.60 2.42 9.74
C PRO A 35 -4.09 1.03 10.10
N ARG A 36 -4.26 0.09 9.17
CA ARG A 36 -3.70 -1.27 9.26
C ARG A 36 -2.70 -1.43 8.14
N TYR A 37 -1.57 -2.01 8.47
CA TYR A 37 -0.46 -2.24 7.55
C TYR A 37 -0.16 -3.73 7.49
N SER A 38 0.15 -4.21 6.29
CA SER A 38 0.87 -5.47 6.10
C SER A 38 2.28 -5.37 6.69
N HIS A 39 2.98 -6.51 6.75
CA HIS A 39 4.34 -6.56 7.26
C HIS A 39 5.28 -5.64 6.47
N ASP A 40 5.23 -5.71 5.14
CA ASP A 40 6.13 -4.95 4.26
C ASP A 40 5.83 -3.45 4.32
N GLU A 41 4.54 -3.06 4.34
CA GLU A 41 4.15 -1.66 4.53
C GLU A 41 4.66 -1.11 5.86
N PHE A 42 4.60 -1.90 6.93
CA PHE A 42 5.12 -1.49 8.22
C PHE A 42 6.65 -1.38 8.23
N ALA A 43 7.36 -2.30 7.56
CA ALA A 43 8.81 -2.25 7.41
C ALA A 43 9.27 -0.99 6.65
N LEU A 44 8.56 -0.61 5.59
CA LEU A 44 8.80 0.64 4.86
C LEU A 44 8.60 1.87 5.75
N LEU A 45 7.49 1.91 6.51
CA LEU A 45 7.23 2.98 7.46
C LEU A 45 8.29 3.06 8.55
N ALA A 46 8.76 1.91 9.06
CA ALA A 46 9.82 1.85 10.06
C ALA A 46 11.15 2.38 9.52
N THR A 47 11.50 2.00 8.29
CA THR A 47 12.71 2.49 7.62
C THR A 47 12.66 3.99 7.41
N ALA A 48 11.55 4.52 6.87
CA ALA A 48 11.39 5.95 6.63
C ALA A 48 11.35 6.77 7.93
N ALA A 49 10.75 6.22 8.99
CA ALA A 49 10.76 6.81 10.32
C ALA A 49 12.18 6.85 10.91
N ALA A 50 12.97 5.78 10.75
CA ALA A 50 14.36 5.73 11.20
C ALA A 50 15.23 6.77 10.48
N LEU A 51 15.13 6.87 9.15
CA LEU A 51 15.82 7.90 8.35
C LEU A 51 15.48 9.31 8.81
N SER A 52 14.23 9.50 9.21
CA SER A 52 13.73 10.78 9.69
C SER A 52 13.96 10.99 11.21
N ARG A 53 14.57 10.02 11.91
CA ARG A 53 14.89 10.01 13.36
C ARG A 53 13.67 10.05 14.27
N MET A 54 12.69 9.20 13.99
CA MET A 54 11.35 9.28 14.55
C MET A 54 10.79 7.92 14.94
N GLN A 55 9.92 7.93 15.95
CA GLN A 55 9.05 6.78 16.19
C GLN A 55 8.03 6.64 15.04
N VAL A 56 7.74 5.41 14.63
CA VAL A 56 6.90 5.10 13.45
C VAL A 56 5.54 5.79 13.51
N GLY A 57 4.85 5.73 14.65
CA GLY A 57 3.55 6.38 14.83
C GLY A 57 3.62 7.91 14.68
N GLY A 58 4.70 8.53 15.17
CA GLY A 58 4.93 9.96 14.99
C GLY A 58 5.28 10.31 13.55
N TYR A 59 6.04 9.46 12.85
CA TYR A 59 6.33 9.62 11.42
C TYR A 59 5.04 9.62 10.61
N VAL A 60 4.20 8.60 10.76
CA VAL A 60 2.89 8.49 10.06
C VAL A 60 2.00 9.71 10.33
N ALA A 61 1.94 10.17 11.57
CA ALA A 61 1.13 11.34 11.93
C ALA A 61 1.65 12.64 11.29
N GLU A 62 2.97 12.86 11.25
CA GLU A 62 3.52 14.05 10.59
C GLU A 62 3.37 14.00 9.08
N THR A 63 3.69 12.88 8.43
CA THR A 63 3.68 12.78 6.97
C THR A 63 2.27 12.93 6.42
N SER A 64 1.28 12.33 7.07
CA SER A 64 -0.14 12.51 6.69
C SER A 64 -0.59 13.96 6.81
N LEU A 65 -0.17 14.67 7.87
CA LEU A 65 -0.50 16.08 8.03
C LEU A 65 0.31 17.00 7.12
N ALA A 66 1.55 16.66 6.79
CA ALA A 66 2.36 17.37 5.81
C ALA A 66 1.75 17.26 4.41
N ALA A 67 1.37 16.04 4.00
CA ALA A 67 0.67 15.80 2.73
C ALA A 67 -0.65 16.59 2.66
N ALA A 68 -1.46 16.55 3.72
CA ALA A 68 -2.72 17.29 3.79
C ALA A 68 -2.56 18.83 3.76
N ARG A 69 -1.38 19.35 4.11
CA ARG A 69 -1.07 20.78 4.12
C ARG A 69 -0.36 21.27 2.86
N SER A 70 0.03 20.36 1.96
CA SER A 70 0.67 20.72 0.70
C SER A 70 -0.29 21.44 -0.25
N ASP A 71 0.24 22.17 -1.23
CA ASP A 71 -0.56 22.92 -2.21
C ASP A 71 -1.43 22.00 -3.08
N ASP A 72 -0.97 20.77 -3.32
CA ASP A 72 -1.76 19.70 -3.93
C ASP A 72 -1.73 18.44 -3.04
N PRO A 73 -2.68 18.31 -2.10
CA PRO A 73 -2.79 17.14 -1.23
C PRO A 73 -3.04 15.82 -1.97
N THR A 74 -3.48 15.87 -3.24
CA THR A 74 -3.76 14.68 -4.03
C THR A 74 -2.51 14.11 -4.68
N ALA A 75 -1.49 14.95 -4.94
CA ALA A 75 -0.23 14.56 -5.56
C ALA A 75 0.47 13.43 -4.79
N ALA A 76 0.44 13.47 -3.46
CA ALA A 76 1.07 12.47 -2.60
C ALA A 76 0.57 11.02 -2.81
N VAL A 77 -0.60 10.85 -3.44
CA VAL A 77 -1.21 9.55 -3.72
C VAL A 77 -1.65 9.39 -5.17
N ALA A 78 -1.39 10.38 -6.03
CA ALA A 78 -1.95 10.46 -7.38
C ALA A 78 -1.50 9.28 -8.25
N ASP A 79 -0.19 9.02 -8.32
CA ASP A 79 0.40 7.97 -9.14
C ASP A 79 -0.12 6.59 -8.73
N TYR A 80 -0.11 6.30 -7.42
CA TYR A 80 -0.65 5.04 -6.90
C TYR A 80 -2.13 4.86 -7.24
N ARG A 81 -2.96 5.89 -7.05
CA ARG A 81 -4.40 5.82 -7.36
C ARG A 81 -4.65 5.68 -8.86
N ALA A 82 -3.87 6.36 -9.71
CA ALA A 82 -3.95 6.23 -11.15
C ALA A 82 -3.62 4.81 -11.59
N MET A 83 -2.53 4.24 -11.06
CA MET A 83 -2.09 2.88 -11.33
C MET A 83 -3.13 1.83 -10.91
N VAL A 84 -3.68 1.92 -9.68
CA VAL A 84 -4.76 1.01 -9.22
C VAL A 84 -6.01 1.14 -10.10
N LYS A 85 -6.39 2.35 -10.51
CA LYS A 85 -7.52 2.55 -11.44
C LYS A 85 -7.28 1.90 -12.79
N ALA A 86 -6.07 2.03 -13.34
CA ALA A 86 -5.69 1.41 -14.61
C ALA A 86 -5.77 -0.12 -14.51
N LEU A 87 -5.24 -0.71 -13.43
CA LEU A 87 -5.36 -2.13 -13.15
C LEU A 87 -6.82 -2.59 -13.08
N MET A 88 -7.67 -1.87 -12.35
CA MET A 88 -9.10 -2.21 -12.24
C MET A 88 -9.83 -2.08 -13.58
N ALA A 89 -9.42 -1.16 -14.45
CA ALA A 89 -9.95 -1.05 -15.81
C ALA A 89 -9.55 -2.25 -16.66
N ALA A 90 -8.28 -2.67 -16.60
CA ALA A 90 -7.81 -3.86 -17.30
C ALA A 90 -8.53 -5.13 -16.83
N ASN A 91 -8.72 -5.32 -15.52
CA ASN A 91 -9.50 -6.44 -14.98
C ASN A 91 -10.94 -6.47 -15.50
N ARG A 92 -11.59 -5.31 -15.64
CA ARG A 92 -12.94 -5.23 -16.23
C ARG A 92 -12.95 -5.63 -17.71
N GLN A 93 -11.94 -5.25 -18.47
CA GLN A 93 -11.79 -5.63 -19.88
C GLN A 93 -11.57 -7.15 -20.01
N LEU A 94 -10.70 -7.73 -19.18
CA LEU A 94 -10.49 -9.18 -19.13
C LEU A 94 -11.78 -9.94 -18.78
N ALA A 95 -12.55 -9.45 -17.80
CA ALA A 95 -13.84 -10.05 -17.47
C ALA A 95 -14.85 -9.99 -18.64
N ALA A 96 -14.82 -8.92 -19.44
CA ALA A 96 -15.65 -8.80 -20.64
C ALA A 96 -15.22 -9.80 -21.73
N ILE A 97 -13.92 -9.94 -21.94
CA ILE A 97 -13.35 -10.95 -22.84
C ILE A 97 -13.77 -12.36 -22.42
N GLY A 98 -13.65 -12.70 -21.14
CA GLY A 98 -14.07 -14.00 -20.61
C GLY A 98 -15.55 -14.27 -20.84
N ARG A 99 -16.42 -13.26 -20.69
CA ARG A 99 -17.86 -13.39 -21.03
C ARG A 99 -18.08 -13.68 -22.51
N ASN A 100 -17.39 -12.96 -23.41
CA ASN A 100 -17.50 -13.18 -24.84
C ASN A 100 -17.01 -14.58 -25.24
N LEU A 101 -15.92 -15.05 -24.63
CA LEU A 101 -15.43 -16.41 -24.83
C LEU A 101 -16.45 -17.45 -24.34
N ASN A 102 -17.06 -17.24 -23.18
CA ASN A 102 -18.09 -18.14 -22.67
C ASN A 102 -19.32 -18.20 -23.59
N GLN A 103 -19.74 -17.06 -24.16
CA GLN A 103 -20.82 -17.01 -25.16
C GLN A 103 -20.44 -17.77 -26.43
N LEU A 104 -19.21 -17.60 -26.92
CA LEU A 104 -18.71 -18.33 -28.08
C LEU A 104 -18.75 -19.85 -27.81
N THR A 105 -18.22 -20.31 -26.68
CA THR A 105 -18.26 -21.73 -26.29
C THR A 105 -19.68 -22.26 -26.20
N TRP A 106 -20.62 -21.47 -25.65
CA TRP A 106 -22.03 -21.86 -25.60
C TRP A 106 -22.65 -22.02 -26.99
N HIS A 107 -22.43 -21.05 -27.89
CA HIS A 107 -22.89 -21.13 -29.27
C HIS A 107 -22.28 -22.32 -30.02
N LEU A 108 -20.98 -22.57 -29.82
CA LEU A 108 -20.28 -23.71 -30.39
C LEU A 108 -20.85 -25.05 -29.94
N ASN A 109 -21.09 -25.21 -28.64
CA ASN A 109 -21.69 -26.42 -28.07
C ASN A 109 -23.12 -26.66 -28.56
N LYS A 110 -23.81 -25.62 -29.05
CA LYS A 110 -25.20 -25.69 -29.50
C LYS A 110 -25.34 -25.89 -31.02
N ASP A 111 -24.53 -25.17 -31.81
CA ASP A 111 -24.68 -25.07 -33.27
C ASP A 111 -23.60 -25.87 -34.04
N GLY A 112 -22.57 -26.39 -33.37
CA GLY A 112 -21.62 -27.39 -33.89
C GLY A 112 -20.59 -26.89 -34.92
N VAL A 113 -20.66 -25.64 -35.37
CA VAL A 113 -19.75 -25.09 -36.40
C VAL A 113 -18.75 -24.11 -35.78
N TRP A 114 -17.46 -24.43 -35.88
CA TRP A 114 -16.37 -23.59 -35.39
C TRP A 114 -16.14 -22.38 -36.32
N PRO A 115 -16.18 -21.12 -35.84
CA PRO A 115 -15.76 -19.99 -36.65
C PRO A 115 -14.25 -20.04 -36.85
N ALA A 116 -13.77 -19.76 -38.08
CA ALA A 116 -12.38 -19.75 -38.53
C ALA A 116 -11.34 -20.05 -37.40
N PRO A 117 -10.89 -21.31 -37.24
CA PRO A 117 -10.10 -21.76 -36.09
C PRO A 117 -8.89 -20.88 -35.75
N ASP A 118 -8.20 -20.39 -36.77
CA ASP A 118 -7.05 -19.50 -36.63
C ASP A 118 -7.38 -18.14 -36.01
N THR A 119 -8.61 -17.66 -36.20
CA THR A 119 -9.09 -16.41 -35.61
C THR A 119 -9.36 -16.60 -34.12
N VAL A 120 -9.93 -17.73 -33.73
CA VAL A 120 -10.17 -18.08 -32.32
C VAL A 120 -8.84 -18.28 -31.59
N SER A 121 -7.91 -19.04 -32.17
CA SER A 121 -6.57 -19.27 -31.58
C SER A 121 -5.77 -17.98 -31.41
N ARG A 122 -5.78 -17.08 -32.41
CA ARG A 122 -5.12 -15.77 -32.29
C ARG A 122 -5.77 -14.88 -31.24
N LEU A 123 -7.10 -14.91 -31.11
CA LEU A 123 -7.80 -14.19 -30.07
C LEU A 123 -7.37 -14.71 -28.69
N LEU A 124 -7.41 -16.02 -28.47
CA LEU A 124 -7.00 -16.64 -27.21
C LEU A 124 -5.56 -16.30 -26.85
N GLY A 125 -4.62 -16.37 -27.80
CA GLY A 125 -3.22 -15.98 -27.54
C GLY A 125 -3.07 -14.50 -27.16
N ARG A 126 -3.89 -13.61 -27.74
CA ARG A 126 -3.89 -12.18 -27.37
C ARG A 126 -4.50 -11.94 -25.98
N VAL A 127 -5.47 -12.74 -25.58
CA VAL A 127 -6.05 -12.71 -24.24
C VAL A 127 -5.03 -13.17 -23.20
N GLU A 128 -4.34 -14.28 -23.46
CA GLU A 128 -3.30 -14.81 -22.58
C GLU A 128 -2.15 -13.81 -22.39
N ALA A 129 -1.67 -13.20 -23.47
CA ALA A 129 -0.68 -12.13 -23.39
C ALA A 129 -1.16 -10.93 -22.56
N SER A 130 -2.42 -10.52 -22.75
CA SER A 130 -3.00 -9.40 -21.99
C SER A 130 -3.16 -9.72 -20.49
N ILE A 131 -3.41 -10.99 -20.14
CA ILE A 131 -3.43 -11.45 -18.74
C ILE A 131 -2.02 -11.37 -18.16
N GLY A 132 -1.00 -11.84 -18.89
CA GLY A 132 0.40 -11.75 -18.48
C GLY A 132 0.84 -10.31 -18.24
N ASP A 133 0.45 -9.37 -19.11
CA ASP A 133 0.75 -7.94 -18.94
C ASP A 133 0.09 -7.37 -17.67
N VAL A 134 -1.13 -7.80 -17.36
CA VAL A 134 -1.84 -7.39 -16.13
C VAL A 134 -1.16 -7.97 -14.90
N ASP A 135 -0.81 -9.25 -14.89
CA ASP A 135 -0.12 -9.89 -13.77
C ASP A 135 1.24 -9.25 -13.50
N MET A 136 1.98 -8.90 -14.56
CA MET A 136 3.23 -8.14 -14.45
C MET A 136 3.00 -6.74 -13.88
N ALA A 137 1.95 -6.04 -14.29
CA ALA A 137 1.61 -4.73 -13.74
C ALA A 137 1.21 -4.83 -12.25
N VAL A 138 0.46 -5.85 -11.86
CA VAL A 138 0.14 -6.15 -10.45
C VAL A 138 1.43 -6.40 -9.65
N ALA A 139 2.32 -7.24 -10.18
CA ALA A 139 3.59 -7.55 -9.53
C ALA A 139 4.41 -6.27 -9.30
N GLN A 140 4.51 -5.39 -10.29
CA GLN A 140 5.20 -4.09 -10.16
C GLN A 140 4.56 -3.18 -9.10
N VAL A 141 3.23 -3.16 -8.99
CA VAL A 141 2.54 -2.42 -7.91
C VAL A 141 2.89 -2.98 -6.54
N THR A 142 2.98 -4.31 -6.43
CA THR A 142 3.25 -4.97 -5.16
C THR A 142 4.73 -4.97 -4.76
N SER A 143 5.63 -4.98 -5.76
CA SER A 143 7.09 -5.12 -5.63
C SER A 143 7.88 -3.82 -5.83
N GLY A 144 7.29 -2.77 -6.39
CA GLY A 144 7.84 -1.39 -6.37
C GLY A 144 7.77 -0.74 -4.99
N ARG A 145 7.64 -1.57 -3.96
CA ARG A 145 7.70 -1.27 -2.54
C ARG A 145 9.07 -1.62 -2.02
#